data_AF-A0A0C2DAT7-F1
#
_entry.id   AF-A0A0C2DAT7-F1
#
_cell.length_a   1.000
_cell.length_b   1.000
_cell.length_c   1.000
_cell.angle_alpha   90.00
_cell.angle_beta   90.00
_cell.angle_gamma   90.00
#
_symmetry.space_group_name_H-M   'P 1'
#
loop_
_entity.id
_entity.type
_entity.pdbx_description
1 polymer ?
#
loop_
_entity_poly.entity_id
_entity_poly.type
_entity_poly.pdbx_seq_one_letter_code
_entity_poly.pdbx_strand_id
1 'polypeptide(L)'
;MYWCKTCGINTKLTLNNKYIRTIINNRVLPYNTSEHQEVMVNSNELYEFPRPTLAKVINIGGIGIQYKDAKPLEGEFKKIAESGSGMVVMSFGSVVQAELMPEHWKTAFLNAFAQFPQYEFLIRYASDDLKGI
;
A
#
# COMPACT_ATOMS: atom_id res chain seq x y z
N MET A 1 22.16 -6.34 1.50
CA MET A 1 21.85 -5.37 2.57
C MET A 1 20.46 -4.80 2.29
N TYR A 2 19.40 -5.45 2.78
CA TYR A 2 18.02 -4.95 2.65
C TYR A 2 17.54 -4.57 4.04
N TRP A 3 17.33 -3.27 4.24
CA TRP A 3 16.89 -2.66 5.50
C TRP A 3 15.36 -2.65 5.52
N CYS A 4 14.76 -3.50 6.36
CA CYS A 4 13.34 -3.41 6.70
C CYS A 4 13.21 -2.50 7.93
N LYS A 5 12.78 -1.24 7.75
CA LYS A 5 12.25 -0.45 8.87
C LYS A 5 10.84 -0.96 9.15
N THR A 6 10.72 -1.86 10.12
CA THR A 6 9.45 -2.17 10.76
C THR A 6 8.95 -0.92 11.48
N CYS A 7 8.04 -0.19 10.83
CA CYS A 7 7.17 0.75 11.53
C CYS A 7 6.28 -0.09 12.45
N GLY A 8 6.66 -0.18 13.73
CA GLY A 8 5.86 -0.36 14.95
C GLY A 8 4.53 -1.14 14.95
N ILE A 9 4.26 -2.04 14.01
CA ILE A 9 3.10 -2.94 14.06
C ILE A 9 3.62 -4.28 14.54
N ASN A 10 3.61 -4.45 15.87
CA ASN A 10 3.75 -5.75 16.53
C ASN A 10 2.51 -6.61 16.24
N THR A 11 2.26 -6.97 14.99
CA THR A 11 1.42 -8.11 14.68
C THR A 11 2.34 -9.31 14.54
N LYS A 12 2.57 -10.00 15.66
CA LYS A 12 2.73 -11.46 15.60
C LYS A 12 1.49 -11.97 14.87
N LEU A 13 1.56 -12.11 13.54
CA LEU A 13 0.58 -12.87 12.76
C LEU A 13 0.79 -14.32 13.20
N THR A 14 0.20 -14.66 14.34
CA THR A 14 0.10 -16.03 14.80
C THR A 14 -0.59 -16.83 13.70
N LEU A 15 -0.03 -17.98 13.36
CA LEU A 15 -0.58 -19.03 12.49
C LEU A 15 -2.01 -19.50 12.88
N ASN A 16 -2.61 -18.89 13.90
CA ASN A 16 -3.97 -19.10 14.38
C ASN A 16 -5.04 -18.30 13.62
N ASN A 17 -4.67 -17.53 12.59
CA ASN A 17 -5.67 -16.90 11.72
C ASN A 17 -6.39 -18.00 10.91
N LYS A 18 -7.66 -18.25 11.24
CA LYS A 18 -8.53 -19.26 10.60
C LYS A 18 -8.51 -19.18 9.08
N TYR A 19 -8.42 -17.97 8.51
CA TYR A 19 -8.36 -17.74 7.07
C TYR A 19 -7.07 -18.29 6.44
N ILE A 20 -5.93 -18.06 7.08
CA ILE A 20 -4.63 -18.57 6.63
C ILE A 20 -4.63 -20.10 6.70
N ARG A 21 -5.18 -20.68 7.78
CA ARG A 21 -5.28 -22.14 7.95
C ARG A 21 -6.19 -22.78 6.89
N THR A 22 -7.31 -22.14 6.54
CA THR A 22 -8.19 -22.62 5.46
C THR A 22 -7.53 -22.53 4.08
N ILE A 23 -6.79 -21.46 3.79
CA ILE A 23 -6.06 -21.32 2.51
C ILE A 23 -4.97 -22.38 2.38
N ILE A 24 -4.19 -22.62 3.45
CA ILE A 24 -3.15 -23.66 3.46
C ILE A 24 -3.77 -25.05 3.33
N ASN A 25 -4.82 -25.35 4.10
CA ASN A 25 -5.47 -26.67 4.10
C ASN A 25 -6.22 -26.98 2.78
N ASN A 26 -6.72 -25.96 2.07
CA ASN A 26 -7.41 -26.14 0.78
C ASN A 26 -6.46 -26.23 -0.42
N ARG A 27 -5.17 -25.88 -0.27
CA ARG A 27 -4.18 -26.24 -1.28
C ARG A 27 -3.78 -27.70 -1.05
N VAL A 28 -3.93 -28.53 -2.06
CA VAL A 28 -3.42 -29.91 -2.06
C VAL A 28 -1.89 -29.84 -2.13
N LEU A 29 -1.24 -29.58 -0.99
CA LEU A 29 0.19 -29.76 -0.86
C LEU A 29 0.42 -31.26 -0.64
N PRO A 30 1.20 -31.95 -1.49
CA PRO A 30 1.35 -33.41 -1.45
C PRO A 30 2.19 -33.92 -0.26
N TYR A 31 2.42 -33.13 0.80
CA TYR A 31 3.34 -33.49 1.87
C TYR A 31 2.89 -33.02 3.26
N ASN A 32 3.11 -33.86 4.27
CA ASN A 32 2.82 -33.61 5.67
C ASN A 32 3.63 -32.40 6.19
N THR A 33 2.94 -31.33 6.56
CA THR A 33 3.47 -29.98 6.84
C THR A 33 4.13 -29.83 8.23
N SER A 34 4.48 -30.92 8.92
CA SER A 34 4.81 -30.88 10.34
C SER A 34 6.24 -30.39 10.67
N GLU A 35 7.17 -30.31 9.72
CA GLU A 35 8.60 -30.01 10.02
C GLU A 35 9.29 -29.00 9.07
N HIS A 36 8.57 -28.31 8.18
CA HIS A 36 9.20 -27.49 7.14
C HIS A 36 8.80 -26.01 7.20
N GLN A 37 9.81 -25.11 7.20
CA GLN A 37 9.62 -23.65 7.20
C GLN A 37 8.98 -23.09 5.91
N GLU A 38 7.70 -22.77 5.92
CA GLU A 38 7.03 -22.13 4.78
C GLU A 38 7.29 -20.61 4.75
N VAL A 39 7.40 -20.07 3.53
CA VAL A 39 7.53 -18.62 3.33
C VAL A 39 6.25 -18.09 2.71
N MET A 40 5.58 -17.20 3.43
CA MET A 40 4.37 -16.53 2.97
C MET A 40 4.74 -15.18 2.34
N VAL A 41 4.27 -14.94 1.12
CA VAL A 41 4.54 -13.70 0.38
C VAL A 41 3.23 -12.98 0.12
N ASN A 42 3.17 -11.67 0.41
CA ASN A 42 2.01 -10.84 0.12
C ASN A 42 1.98 -10.44 -1.37
N SER A 43 1.83 -11.42 -2.25
CA SER A 43 1.68 -11.20 -3.69
C SER A 43 0.59 -12.10 -4.26
N ASN A 44 0.18 -11.81 -5.48
CA ASN A 44 -0.78 -12.63 -6.22
C ASN A 44 -0.16 -12.98 -7.57
N GLU A 45 -0.11 -14.28 -7.83
CA GLU A 45 0.54 -14.90 -9.00
C GLU A 45 -0.01 -14.40 -10.34
N LEU A 46 -1.26 -13.90 -10.36
CA LEU A 46 -1.88 -13.35 -11.57
C LEU A 46 -1.34 -11.97 -11.96
N TYR A 47 -0.79 -11.20 -11.01
CA TYR A 47 -0.26 -9.86 -11.26
C TYR A 47 1.27 -9.82 -11.37
N GLU A 48 1.95 -10.87 -10.91
CA GLU A 48 3.40 -10.97 -11.01
C GLU A 48 3.81 -11.64 -12.32
N PHE A 49 4.96 -11.21 -12.87
CA PHE A 49 5.57 -11.92 -13.98
C PHE A 49 5.91 -13.37 -13.58
N PRO A 50 5.70 -14.36 -14.47
CA PRO A 50 5.95 -15.75 -14.15
C PRO A 50 7.44 -15.93 -13.88
N ARG A 51 7.76 -16.34 -12.65
CA ARG A 51 9.11 -16.74 -12.25
C ARG A 51 9.03 -18.13 -11.63
N PRO A 52 10.08 -18.96 -11.76
CA PRO A 52 10.13 -20.21 -11.05
C PRO A 52 10.12 -19.94 -9.54
N THR A 53 9.01 -20.23 -8.88
CA THR A 53 8.86 -20.19 -7.43
C THR A 53 9.07 -21.60 -6.87
N LEU A 54 9.66 -21.67 -5.69
CA LEU A 54 9.77 -22.94 -4.97
C LEU A 54 8.38 -23.36 -4.48
N ALA A 55 8.07 -24.65 -4.49
CA ALA A 55 6.80 -25.20 -4.02
C ALA A 55 6.46 -24.89 -2.54
N LYS A 56 7.44 -24.34 -1.81
CA LYS A 56 7.36 -23.93 -0.40
C LYS A 56 6.98 -22.46 -0.20
N VAL A 57 6.92 -21.67 -1.28
CA VAL A 57 6.51 -20.28 -1.24
C VAL A 57 5.01 -20.22 -1.49
N ILE A 58 4.28 -19.70 -0.51
CA ILE A 58 2.83 -19.55 -0.60
C ILE A 58 2.52 -18.08 -0.78
N ASN A 59 2.04 -17.72 -1.97
CA ASN A 59 1.59 -16.37 -2.27
C ASN A 59 0.18 -16.16 -1.69
N ILE A 60 0.06 -15.26 -0.72
CA ILE A 60 -1.19 -14.85 -0.10
C ILE A 60 -1.39 -13.38 -0.43
N GLY A 61 -2.14 -13.11 -1.50
CA GLY A 61 -2.44 -11.74 -1.90
C GLY A 61 -3.42 -11.06 -0.94
N GLY A 62 -3.35 -9.73 -0.90
CA GLY A 62 -4.35 -8.92 -0.19
C GLY A 62 -4.21 -8.95 1.33
N ILE A 63 -3.03 -9.26 1.86
CA ILE A 63 -2.76 -9.03 3.28
C ILE A 63 -2.67 -7.51 3.49
N GLY A 64 -3.74 -6.96 4.04
CA GLY A 64 -3.90 -5.53 4.26
C GLY A 64 -5.09 -5.22 5.15
N ILE A 65 -5.40 -3.94 5.31
CA ILE A 65 -6.55 -3.47 6.08
C ILE A 65 -7.82 -3.91 5.33
N GLN A 66 -8.73 -4.60 6.03
CA GLN A 66 -10.00 -5.01 5.44
C GLN A 66 -10.97 -3.82 5.46
N TYR A 67 -11.87 -3.74 4.48
CA TYR A 67 -12.85 -2.65 4.37
C TYR A 67 -13.69 -2.47 5.66
N LYS A 68 -13.98 -3.58 6.35
CA LYS A 68 -14.70 -3.59 7.64
C LYS A 68 -13.97 -2.88 8.78
N ASP A 69 -12.64 -2.76 8.67
CA ASP A 69 -11.77 -2.11 9.66
C ASP A 69 -11.44 -0.67 9.25
N ALA A 70 -11.88 -0.24 8.06
CA ALA A 70 -11.67 1.12 7.56
C ALA A 70 -12.63 2.08 8.28
N LYS A 71 -12.07 3.08 8.96
CA LYS A 71 -12.86 4.15 9.57
C LYS A 71 -13.43 5.06 8.48
N PRO A 72 -14.66 5.57 8.65
CA PRO A 72 -15.22 6.55 7.73
C PRO A 72 -14.33 7.80 7.68
N LEU A 73 -14.28 8.44 6.51
CA LEU A 73 -13.54 9.67 6.32
C LEU A 73 -14.27 10.80 7.07
N GLU A 74 -13.56 11.55 7.91
CA GLU A 74 -14.11 12.62 8.73
C GLU A 74 -13.48 13.97 8.37
N GLY A 75 -14.19 15.07 8.62
CA GLY A 75 -13.67 16.43 8.49
C GLY A 75 -13.60 16.98 7.07
N GLU A 76 -12.53 17.72 6.76
CA GLU A 76 -12.37 18.44 5.49
C GLU A 76 -12.20 17.51 4.30
N PHE A 77 -11.52 16.37 4.49
CA PHE A 77 -11.33 15.38 3.43
C PHE A 77 -12.65 14.75 2.98
N LYS A 78 -13.62 14.59 3.90
CA LYS A 78 -14.96 14.13 3.53
C LYS A 78 -15.66 15.14 2.63
N LYS A 79 -15.58 16.43 2.98
CA LYS A 79 -16.19 17.51 2.17
C LYS A 79 -15.59 17.56 0.77
N ILE A 80 -14.26 17.47 0.66
CA ILE A 80 -13.53 17.47 -0.62
C ILE A 80 -13.91 16.23 -1.46
N ALA A 81 -13.99 15.05 -0.82
CA ALA A 81 -14.39 13.83 -1.49
C ALA A 81 -15.84 13.84 -1.98
N GLU A 82 -16.75 14.55 -1.28
CA GLU A 82 -18.16 14.69 -1.65
C GLU A 82 -18.40 15.83 -2.66
N SER A 83 -17.53 16.85 -2.70
CA SER A 83 -17.69 18.01 -3.60
C SER A 83 -17.13 17.78 -5.01
N GLY A 84 -16.10 16.95 -5.15
CA GLY A 84 -15.39 16.75 -6.41
C GLY A 84 -16.02 15.69 -7.32
N SER A 85 -15.84 15.84 -8.63
CA SER A 85 -16.16 14.79 -9.62
C SER A 85 -15.19 13.59 -9.53
N GLY A 86 -14.04 13.78 -8.88
CA GLY A 86 -13.08 12.75 -8.53
C GLY A 86 -11.94 13.34 -7.69
N MET A 87 -11.41 12.52 -6.78
CA MET A 87 -10.31 12.91 -5.88
C MET A 87 -9.07 12.07 -6.19
N VAL A 88 -7.93 12.73 -6.40
CA VAL A 88 -6.64 12.08 -6.69
C VAL A 88 -5.71 12.32 -5.51
N VAL A 89 -5.28 11.23 -4.86
CA VAL A 89 -4.32 11.30 -3.75
C VAL A 89 -2.93 10.94 -4.27
N MET A 90 -2.00 11.88 -4.15
CA MET A 90 -0.60 11.69 -4.50
C MET A 90 0.26 11.60 -3.24
N SER A 91 1.04 10.54 -3.12
CA SER A 91 2.04 10.40 -2.07
C SER A 91 3.28 9.69 -2.59
N PHE A 92 4.46 10.17 -2.19
CA PHE A 92 5.75 9.61 -2.60
C PHE A 92 6.24 8.47 -1.67
N GLY A 93 5.42 8.09 -0.68
CA GLY A 93 5.82 7.17 0.38
C GLY A 93 6.75 7.84 1.40
N SER A 94 7.39 7.03 2.23
CA SER A 94 8.31 7.50 3.28
C SER A 94 9.76 7.66 2.81
N VAL A 95 10.12 7.03 1.69
CA VAL A 95 11.50 6.99 1.18
C VAL A 95 11.86 8.29 0.46
N VAL A 96 10.92 8.84 -0.30
CA VAL A 96 11.14 10.05 -1.09
C VAL A 96 10.46 11.22 -0.38
N GLN A 97 11.28 12.13 0.14
CA GLN A 97 10.80 13.36 0.77
C GLN A 97 10.48 14.38 -0.32
N ALA A 98 9.21 14.69 -0.50
CA ALA A 98 8.75 15.64 -1.51
C ALA A 98 9.34 17.06 -1.35
N GLU A 99 9.79 17.38 -0.14
CA GLU A 99 10.38 18.67 0.25
C GLU A 99 11.75 18.89 -0.40
N LEU A 100 12.53 17.80 -0.52
CA LEU A 100 13.86 17.83 -1.13
C LEU A 100 13.82 17.89 -2.66
N MET A 101 12.63 17.82 -3.26
CA MET A 101 12.51 17.97 -4.71
C MET A 101 12.90 19.41 -5.12
N PRO A 102 13.64 19.56 -6.23
CA PRO A 102 13.91 20.88 -6.80
C PRO A 102 12.61 21.64 -7.09
N GLU A 103 12.65 22.96 -6.94
CA GLU A 103 11.48 23.84 -7.14
C GLU A 103 10.82 23.65 -8.51
N HIS A 104 11.61 23.57 -9.58
CA HIS A 104 11.08 23.39 -10.93
C HIS A 104 10.22 22.13 -11.11
N TRP A 105 10.47 21.05 -10.34
CA TRP A 105 9.62 19.87 -10.36
C TRP A 105 8.32 20.10 -9.60
N LYS A 106 8.39 20.76 -8.43
CA LYS A 106 7.20 21.13 -7.65
C LYS A 106 6.26 22.01 -8.49
N THR A 107 6.80 23.02 -9.15
CA THR A 107 6.03 23.89 -10.06
C THR A 107 5.45 23.12 -11.24
N ALA A 108 6.21 22.19 -11.84
CA ALA A 108 5.70 21.36 -12.92
C ALA A 108 4.50 20.50 -12.47
N PHE A 109 4.53 19.93 -11.27
CA PHE A 109 3.40 19.20 -10.71
C PHE A 109 2.19 20.10 -10.47
N LEU A 110 2.38 21.27 -9.84
CA LEU A 110 1.30 22.23 -9.61
C LEU A 110 0.65 22.68 -10.94
N ASN A 111 1.47 22.98 -11.95
CA ASN A 111 0.99 23.33 -13.30
C ASN A 111 0.25 22.18 -13.99
N ALA A 112 0.65 20.93 -13.75
CA ALA A 112 -0.07 19.77 -14.25
C ALA A 112 -1.44 19.63 -13.57
N PHE A 113 -1.53 19.84 -12.26
CA PHE A 113 -2.80 19.78 -11.53
C PHE A 113 -3.75 20.92 -11.94
N ALA A 114 -3.21 22.12 -12.17
CA ALA A 114 -3.99 23.28 -12.64
C ALA A 114 -4.68 23.04 -14.00
N GLN A 115 -4.17 22.14 -14.85
CA GLN A 115 -4.80 21.79 -16.12
C GLN A 115 -6.06 20.94 -15.98
N PHE A 116 -6.29 20.37 -14.80
CA PHE A 116 -7.42 19.47 -14.53
C PHE A 116 -8.33 20.03 -13.44
N PRO A 117 -9.05 21.14 -13.70
CA PRO A 117 -9.89 21.81 -12.69
C PRO A 117 -11.09 20.98 -12.23
N GLN A 118 -11.44 19.90 -12.94
CA GLN A 118 -12.52 18.99 -12.55
C GLN A 118 -12.15 18.00 -11.43
N TYR A 119 -10.85 17.85 -11.13
CA TYR A 119 -10.34 16.89 -10.16
C TYR A 119 -9.69 17.60 -8.97
N GLU A 120 -9.95 17.08 -7.78
CA GLU A 120 -9.33 17.57 -6.55
C GLU A 120 -8.05 16.77 -6.27
N PHE A 121 -6.91 17.46 -6.21
CA PHE A 121 -5.60 16.83 -5.95
C PHE A 121 -5.18 17.01 -4.49
N LEU A 122 -4.97 15.90 -3.79
CA LEU A 122 -4.44 15.87 -2.43
C LEU A 122 -3.02 15.34 -2.44
N ILE A 123 -2.06 16.17 -2.04
CA ILE A 123 -0.65 15.79 -1.99
C ILE A 123 -0.20 15.76 -0.54
N ARG A 124 0.40 14.64 -0.13
CA ARG A 124 1.11 14.59 1.14
C ARG A 124 2.42 15.38 1.01
N TYR A 125 2.44 16.58 1.56
CA TYR A 125 3.62 17.44 1.65
C TYR A 125 3.87 17.79 3.12
N ALA A 126 5.13 17.71 3.56
CA ALA A 126 5.48 17.80 4.98
C ALA A 126 6.08 19.15 5.40
N SER A 127 6.49 19.99 4.44
CA SER A 127 7.08 21.32 4.68
C SER A 127 6.14 22.44 4.25
N ASP A 128 6.49 23.67 4.58
CA ASP A 128 5.67 24.87 4.30
C ASP A 128 6.16 25.69 3.09
N ASP A 129 7.18 25.20 2.37
CA ASP A 129 7.87 25.94 1.30
C ASP A 129 6.99 26.25 0.08
N LEU A 130 5.83 25.58 -0.04
CA LEU A 130 4.88 25.80 -1.14
C LEU A 130 4.04 27.07 -0.98
N LYS A 131 4.11 27.76 0.17
CA LYS A 131 3.29 28.98 0.43
C LYS A 131 3.74 30.22 -0.36
N GLY A 132 4.88 30.15 -1.05
CA GLY A 132 5.46 31.27 -1.81
C GLY A 132 5.52 31.08 -3.32
N ILE A 133 4.90 30.01 -3.86
CA ILE A 133 4.87 29.67 -5.29
C ILE A 133 3.46 29.86 -5.84
#